data_AF-A0AAD9F9V7-F1
#
_entry.id   AF-A0AAD9F9V7-F1
#
_cell.length_a   1.000
_cell.length_b   1.000
_cell.length_c   1.000
_cell.angle_alpha   90.00
_cell.angle_beta   90.00
_cell.angle_gamma   90.00
#
_symmetry.space_group_name_H-M   'P 1'
#
loop_
_entity.id
_entity.type
_entity.pdbx_description
1 polymer ?
#
loop_
_entity_poly.entity_id
_entity_poly.type
_entity_poly.pdbx_seq_one_letter_code
_entity_poly.pdbx_strand_id
1 'polypeptide(L)'
;MSFDQYKAPPRPELFDFHGVPMSHFFTDDWENIQNFQARPDDILIATYPKAGTTWASYILDLLYFGQQERQTSVPIYDRVPFLEIFIPPHLSGKDQADNLPTSPRLIKTHFPVQFVPKSFWEQNCRMVYVARNAKDNMVSYFHFDRMNLAQPEPGDWSNFFQRFMEGKMVFGSWYDHVNDWWKKKESYPKIHYMFYEDMIEDTGREIDKLCSFLGLSPSAEDKMKVTGGVQFDNMKKDTMANYSTNPVMDFKISPFMRKGKVGDWKNHFTVAQSEQFDEDYKKKMKDATLQFRTKV
;
A
#
# COMPACT_ATOMS: atom_id res chain seq x y z
N MET A 1 27.67 5.66 -1.01
CA MET A 1 28.07 5.43 0.39
C MET A 1 27.95 3.94 0.65
N SER A 2 28.97 3.28 1.20
CA SER A 2 28.85 1.86 1.56
C SER A 2 27.83 1.72 2.70
N PHE A 3 27.09 0.61 2.71
CA PHE A 3 26.05 0.31 3.71
C PHE A 3 26.57 0.33 5.17
N ASP A 4 27.89 0.20 5.36
CA ASP A 4 28.52 0.09 6.69
C ASP A 4 28.53 1.40 7.51
N GLN A 5 28.07 2.54 6.95
CA GLN A 5 28.08 3.83 7.64
C GLN A 5 26.69 4.46 7.85
N TYR A 6 25.61 3.85 7.37
CA TYR A 6 24.26 4.35 7.66
C TYR A 6 23.82 3.87 9.05
N LYS A 7 23.99 4.71 10.08
CA LYS A 7 23.29 4.51 11.36
C LYS A 7 21.82 4.81 11.11
N ALA A 8 21.01 3.75 11.03
CA ALA A 8 19.57 3.92 10.94
C ALA A 8 19.06 4.75 12.13
N PRO A 9 18.10 5.66 11.90
CA PRO A 9 17.50 6.43 12.99
C PRO A 9 16.85 5.47 14.01
N PRO A 10 16.71 5.90 15.28
CA PRO A 10 15.88 5.16 16.22
C PRO A 10 14.48 5.02 15.63
N ARG A 11 13.83 3.87 15.90
CA ARG A 11 12.46 3.66 15.46
C ARG A 11 11.54 4.73 16.04
N PRO A 12 10.58 5.24 15.26
CA PRO A 12 9.72 6.32 15.69
C PRO A 12 8.69 5.84 16.71
N GLU A 13 8.22 6.76 17.55
CA GLU A 13 7.06 6.52 18.41
C GLU A 13 5.76 6.84 17.67
N LEU A 14 4.67 6.18 18.08
CA LEU A 14 3.32 6.53 17.65
C LEU A 14 2.78 7.67 18.49
N PHE A 15 2.10 8.61 17.85
CA PHE A 15 1.34 9.65 18.54
C PHE A 15 0.01 9.89 17.82
N ASP A 16 -0.95 10.49 18.52
CA ASP A 16 -2.22 10.88 17.93
C ASP A 16 -2.03 12.09 17.01
N PHE A 17 -2.33 11.92 15.73
CA PHE A 17 -2.33 12.99 14.74
C PHE A 17 -3.75 13.11 14.18
N HIS A 18 -4.49 14.12 14.66
CA HIS A 18 -5.88 14.36 14.28
C HIS A 18 -6.79 13.12 14.44
N GLY A 19 -6.63 12.37 15.54
CA GLY A 19 -7.42 11.17 15.82
C GLY A 19 -6.93 9.89 15.13
N VAL A 20 -5.78 9.93 14.43
CA VAL A 20 -5.17 8.78 13.77
C VAL A 20 -3.76 8.57 14.34
N PRO A 21 -3.41 7.38 14.84
CA PRO A 21 -2.04 7.08 15.23
C PRO A 21 -1.08 7.14 14.05
N MET A 22 -0.08 8.01 14.13
CA MET A 22 0.90 8.29 13.07
C MET A 22 2.32 8.32 13.65
N SER A 23 3.32 8.37 12.77
CA SER A 23 4.71 8.65 13.12
C SER A 23 5.23 9.89 12.38
N HIS A 24 6.27 10.50 12.93
CA HIS A 24 6.81 11.77 12.44
C HIS A 24 7.23 11.72 10.95
N PHE A 25 7.71 10.54 10.49
CA PHE A 25 8.04 10.31 9.08
C PHE A 25 6.88 10.49 8.09
N PHE A 26 5.64 10.56 8.58
CA PHE A 26 4.44 10.76 7.76
C PHE A 26 3.69 12.06 8.06
N THR A 27 4.19 12.87 8.99
CA THR A 27 3.51 14.09 9.48
C THR A 27 4.41 15.32 9.51
N ASP A 28 5.74 15.17 9.51
CA ASP A 28 6.65 16.31 9.65
C ASP A 28 6.58 17.28 8.45
N ASP A 29 6.29 16.77 7.25
CA ASP A 29 6.11 17.57 6.03
C ASP A 29 4.62 17.83 5.71
N TRP A 30 3.74 17.76 6.72
CA TRP A 30 2.28 17.76 6.54
C TRP A 30 1.75 18.94 5.73
N GLU A 31 2.19 20.17 6.03
CA GLU A 31 1.72 21.36 5.31
C GLU A 31 2.14 21.33 3.83
N ASN A 32 3.35 20.85 3.51
CA ASN A 32 3.79 20.70 2.12
C ASN A 32 2.95 19.62 1.40
N ILE A 33 2.67 18.50 2.07
CA ILE A 33 1.84 17.41 1.55
C ILE A 33 0.40 17.88 1.29
N GLN A 34 -0.21 18.62 2.22
CA GLN A 34 -1.57 19.14 2.04
C GLN A 34 -1.66 20.20 0.94
N ASN A 35 -0.57 20.92 0.67
CA ASN A 35 -0.45 21.86 -0.45
C ASN A 35 -0.11 21.20 -1.79
N PHE A 36 -0.02 19.86 -1.86
CA PHE A 36 0.21 19.14 -3.10
C PHE A 36 -0.80 19.53 -4.19
N GLN A 37 -0.31 19.80 -5.39
CA GLN A 37 -1.12 20.18 -6.54
C GLN A 37 -1.31 18.97 -7.45
N ALA A 38 -2.42 18.26 -7.28
CA ALA A 38 -2.80 17.18 -8.19
C ALA A 38 -3.04 17.70 -9.61
N ARG A 39 -2.77 16.85 -10.61
CA ARG A 39 -3.12 17.07 -12.01
C ARG A 39 -4.36 16.24 -12.35
N PRO A 40 -5.24 16.68 -13.27
CA PRO A 40 -6.46 15.95 -13.63
C PRO A 40 -6.24 14.50 -14.07
N ASP A 41 -5.06 14.20 -14.63
CA ASP A 41 -4.67 12.89 -15.12
C ASP A 41 -3.96 12.01 -14.09
N ASP A 42 -3.59 12.55 -12.92
CA ASP A 42 -2.95 11.78 -11.85
C ASP A 42 -3.79 10.58 -11.43
N ILE A 43 -3.08 9.51 -11.06
CA ILE A 43 -3.67 8.29 -10.51
C ILE A 43 -3.11 8.07 -9.11
N LEU A 44 -4.01 8.15 -8.13
CA LEU A 44 -3.68 7.88 -6.72
C LEU A 44 -3.94 6.41 -6.39
N ILE A 45 -2.93 5.73 -5.88
CA ILE A 45 -2.97 4.33 -5.47
C ILE A 45 -3.04 4.30 -3.95
N ALA A 46 -4.23 4.08 -3.42
CA ALA A 46 -4.48 4.12 -1.98
C ALA A 46 -4.68 2.70 -1.43
N THR A 47 -4.08 2.42 -0.28
CA THR A 47 -4.26 1.13 0.41
C THR A 47 -4.02 1.32 1.89
N TYR A 48 -4.70 0.56 2.76
CA TYR A 48 -4.12 0.32 4.08
C TYR A 48 -2.75 -0.40 3.90
N PRO A 49 -1.74 -0.15 4.75
CA PRO A 49 -0.45 -0.81 4.61
C PRO A 49 -0.59 -2.32 4.40
N LYS A 50 0.27 -2.86 3.54
CA LYS A 50 0.38 -4.32 3.26
C LYS A 50 -0.84 -4.97 2.58
N ALA A 51 -1.71 -4.18 1.97
CA ALA A 51 -2.84 -4.68 1.19
C ALA A 51 -2.54 -4.95 -0.30
N GLY A 52 -1.31 -4.72 -0.78
CA GLY A 52 -0.93 -5.00 -2.17
C GLY A 52 -0.50 -3.78 -3.00
N THR A 53 -0.14 -2.67 -2.35
CA THR A 53 0.25 -1.41 -2.98
C THR A 53 1.30 -1.58 -4.07
N THR A 54 2.43 -2.24 -3.77
CA THR A 54 3.50 -2.48 -4.76
C THR A 54 3.01 -3.27 -5.96
N TRP A 55 2.09 -4.21 -5.75
CA TRP A 55 1.55 -5.02 -6.84
C TRP A 55 0.68 -4.19 -7.77
N ALA A 56 -0.26 -3.40 -7.22
CA ALA A 56 -1.08 -2.47 -7.98
C ALA A 56 -0.25 -1.38 -8.67
N SER A 57 0.76 -0.83 -7.98
CA SER A 57 1.72 0.12 -8.55
C SER A 57 2.47 -0.47 -9.75
N TYR A 58 2.93 -1.71 -9.65
CA TYR A 58 3.66 -2.36 -10.74
C TYR A 58 2.74 -2.72 -11.92
N ILE A 59 1.50 -3.15 -11.66
CA ILE A 59 0.49 -3.33 -12.71
C ILE A 59 0.26 -2.01 -13.47
N LEU A 60 -0.02 -0.92 -12.75
CA LEU A 60 -0.27 0.39 -13.36
C LEU A 60 0.96 0.90 -14.12
N ASP A 61 2.15 0.73 -13.56
CA ASP A 61 3.41 1.10 -14.20
C ASP A 61 3.61 0.37 -15.54
N LEU A 62 3.36 -0.94 -15.58
CA LEU A 62 3.47 -1.72 -16.81
C LEU A 62 2.38 -1.36 -17.83
N LEU A 63 1.15 -1.07 -17.38
CA LEU A 63 0.06 -0.68 -18.27
C LEU A 63 0.30 0.67 -18.95
N TYR A 64 0.88 1.65 -18.23
CA TYR A 64 1.15 2.97 -18.79
C TYR A 64 2.53 3.10 -19.45
N PHE A 65 3.52 2.37 -18.96
CA PHE A 65 4.93 2.61 -19.29
C PHE A 65 5.73 1.33 -19.59
N GLY A 66 5.08 0.17 -19.77
CA GLY A 66 5.76 -1.12 -19.93
C GLY A 66 6.66 -1.27 -21.16
N GLN A 67 6.68 -0.29 -22.06
CA GLN A 67 7.55 -0.23 -23.24
C GLN A 67 8.82 0.62 -23.01
N GLN A 68 9.07 1.10 -21.79
CA GLN A 68 10.19 1.98 -21.46
C GLN A 68 11.35 1.21 -20.79
N GLU A 69 12.55 1.79 -20.76
CA GLU A 69 13.69 1.21 -20.03
C GLU A 69 13.60 1.39 -18.50
N ARG A 70 12.58 2.13 -18.02
CA ARG A 70 12.44 2.48 -16.60
C ARG A 70 12.19 1.27 -15.71
N GLN A 71 11.57 0.21 -16.23
CA GLN A 71 11.26 -1.00 -15.46
C GLN A 71 12.52 -1.72 -14.97
N THR A 72 13.63 -1.60 -15.70
CA THR A 72 14.90 -2.26 -15.37
C THR A 72 15.93 -1.35 -14.72
N SER A 73 15.66 -0.04 -14.66
CA SER A 73 16.62 0.98 -14.22
C SER A 73 16.18 1.81 -13.02
N VAL A 74 14.87 1.93 -12.77
CA VAL A 74 14.32 2.77 -11.70
C VAL A 74 13.48 1.93 -10.73
N PRO A 75 13.80 1.91 -9.43
CA PRO A 75 12.99 1.21 -8.44
C PRO A 75 11.54 1.68 -8.41
N ILE A 76 10.62 0.78 -8.08
CA ILE A 76 9.17 1.05 -8.06
C ILE A 76 8.79 2.16 -7.08
N TYR A 77 9.55 2.33 -6.01
CA TYR A 77 9.31 3.39 -5.02
C TYR A 77 9.72 4.79 -5.51
N ASP A 78 10.54 4.88 -6.56
CA ASP A 78 10.86 6.15 -7.25
C ASP A 78 9.94 6.36 -8.46
N ARG A 79 9.51 5.28 -9.13
CA ARG A 79 8.51 5.31 -10.23
C ARG A 79 7.11 5.68 -9.75
N VAL A 80 6.79 5.31 -8.50
CA VAL A 80 5.51 5.56 -7.83
C VAL A 80 5.80 6.09 -6.42
N PRO A 81 6.08 7.40 -6.30
CA PRO A 81 6.45 8.06 -5.05
C PRO A 81 5.39 7.87 -3.97
N PHE A 82 5.85 7.72 -2.72
CA PHE A 82 5.00 7.58 -1.55
C PHE A 82 4.65 8.97 -0.99
N LEU A 83 3.49 9.50 -1.35
CA LEU A 83 3.13 10.92 -1.14
C LEU A 83 3.53 11.48 0.23
N GLU A 84 3.17 10.77 1.30
CA GLU A 84 3.35 11.25 2.66
C GLU A 84 4.70 10.91 3.31
N ILE A 85 5.62 10.21 2.62
CA ILE A 85 6.89 9.84 3.24
C ILE A 85 7.84 11.04 3.31
N PHE A 86 8.42 11.27 4.48
CA PHE A 86 9.54 12.18 4.65
C PHE A 86 10.52 11.61 5.67
N ILE A 87 11.71 11.21 5.20
CA ILE A 87 12.80 10.71 6.05
C ILE A 87 14.03 11.59 5.76
N PRO A 88 14.34 12.60 6.58
CA PRO A 88 15.51 13.44 6.40
C PRO A 88 16.82 12.62 6.32
N PRO A 89 17.79 13.03 5.47
CA PRO A 89 17.81 14.21 4.61
C PRO A 89 17.27 13.96 3.18
N HIS A 90 16.49 12.90 2.96
CA HIS A 90 15.98 12.56 1.64
C HIS A 90 14.84 13.51 1.22
N LEU A 91 14.65 13.66 -0.10
CA LEU A 91 13.49 14.36 -0.65
C LEU A 91 12.19 13.72 -0.15
N SER A 92 11.18 14.54 0.18
CA SER A 92 9.86 14.02 0.54
C SER A 92 9.20 13.37 -0.67
N GLY A 93 8.28 12.44 -0.41
CA GLY A 93 7.56 11.76 -1.48
C GLY A 93 6.65 12.70 -2.27
N LYS A 94 6.17 13.77 -1.64
CA LYS A 94 5.51 14.91 -2.29
C LYS A 94 6.45 15.55 -3.32
N ASP A 95 7.67 15.93 -2.93
CA ASP A 95 8.62 16.56 -3.85
C ASP A 95 9.05 15.61 -4.97
N GLN A 96 9.17 14.31 -4.68
CA GLN A 96 9.38 13.29 -5.71
C GLN A 96 8.21 13.23 -6.70
N ALA A 97 6.97 13.27 -6.22
CA ALA A 97 5.76 13.27 -7.07
C ALA A 97 5.65 14.54 -7.92
N ASP A 98 6.06 15.70 -7.41
CA ASP A 98 6.09 16.95 -8.19
C ASP A 98 7.10 16.88 -9.34
N ASN A 99 8.24 16.23 -9.11
CA ASN A 99 9.33 16.09 -10.07
C ASN A 99 9.19 14.89 -11.02
N LEU A 100 8.10 14.11 -10.94
CA LEU A 100 7.89 13.00 -11.87
C LEU A 100 7.76 13.53 -13.32
N PRO A 101 8.57 13.02 -14.26
CA PRO A 101 8.56 13.47 -15.65
C PRO A 101 7.41 12.87 -16.47
N THR A 102 6.60 11.98 -15.87
CA THR A 102 5.56 11.23 -16.58
C THR A 102 4.17 11.83 -16.43
N SER A 103 3.36 11.60 -17.45
CA SER A 103 1.91 11.83 -17.45
C SER A 103 1.23 10.53 -17.96
N PRO A 104 0.29 9.95 -17.20
CA PRO A 104 -0.13 10.38 -15.85
C PRO A 104 0.97 10.18 -14.79
N ARG A 105 0.90 10.91 -13.67
CA ARG A 105 1.71 10.55 -12.50
C ARG A 105 1.02 9.42 -11.75
N LEU A 106 1.80 8.39 -11.39
CA LEU A 106 1.37 7.33 -10.49
C LEU A 106 1.90 7.67 -9.10
N ILE A 107 1.00 7.84 -8.13
CA ILE A 107 1.35 8.27 -6.78
C ILE A 107 0.71 7.29 -5.80
N LYS A 108 1.44 6.82 -4.80
CA LYS A 108 0.86 5.92 -3.77
C LYS A 108 0.67 6.63 -2.45
N THR A 109 -0.32 6.19 -1.68
CA THR A 109 -0.59 6.66 -0.32
C THR A 109 -1.18 5.56 0.56
N HIS A 110 -1.02 5.73 1.87
CA HIS A 110 -1.68 4.98 2.93
C HIS A 110 -2.55 5.88 3.81
N PHE A 111 -2.79 7.13 3.37
CA PHE A 111 -3.67 8.02 4.09
C PHE A 111 -5.11 7.47 4.18
N PRO A 112 -5.71 7.56 5.39
CA PRO A 112 -7.15 7.57 5.54
C PRO A 112 -7.78 8.65 4.65
N VAL A 113 -9.03 8.47 4.24
CA VAL A 113 -9.72 9.37 3.29
C VAL A 113 -9.63 10.84 3.69
N GLN A 114 -9.74 11.14 4.98
CA GLN A 114 -9.70 12.50 5.53
C GLN A 114 -8.34 13.19 5.42
N PHE A 115 -7.25 12.45 5.17
CA PHE A 115 -5.90 13.00 5.05
C PHE A 115 -5.44 13.15 3.59
N VAL A 116 -6.15 12.57 2.63
CA VAL A 116 -5.84 12.74 1.20
C VAL A 116 -5.94 14.23 0.82
N PRO A 117 -4.90 14.84 0.21
CA PRO A 117 -4.91 16.24 -0.14
C PRO A 117 -6.12 16.64 -0.98
N LYS A 118 -6.68 17.82 -0.68
CA LYS A 118 -7.94 18.29 -1.29
C LYS A 118 -7.90 18.35 -2.81
N SER A 119 -6.73 18.69 -3.36
CA SER A 119 -6.52 18.82 -4.81
C SER A 119 -6.84 17.55 -5.59
N PHE A 120 -6.65 16.34 -5.03
CA PHE A 120 -7.03 15.10 -5.72
C PHE A 120 -8.54 15.00 -5.95
N TRP A 121 -9.34 15.46 -4.98
CA TRP A 121 -10.81 15.47 -5.08
C TRP A 121 -11.27 16.59 -6.01
N GLU A 122 -10.69 17.78 -5.89
CA GLU A 122 -11.02 18.97 -6.68
C GLU A 122 -10.70 18.78 -8.18
N GLN A 123 -9.58 18.14 -8.48
CA GLN A 123 -9.16 17.82 -9.86
C GLN A 123 -9.86 16.57 -10.41
N ASN A 124 -10.75 15.95 -9.63
CA ASN A 124 -11.47 14.75 -10.00
C ASN A 124 -10.51 13.64 -10.51
N CYS A 125 -9.40 13.41 -9.79
CA CYS A 125 -8.40 12.41 -10.14
C CYS A 125 -8.96 10.98 -10.05
N ARG A 126 -8.35 10.06 -10.79
CA ARG A 126 -8.66 8.62 -10.66
C ARG A 126 -7.94 8.05 -9.45
N MET A 127 -8.61 7.17 -8.73
CA MET A 127 -8.06 6.51 -7.56
C MET A 127 -8.26 5.00 -7.65
N VAL A 128 -7.20 4.25 -7.37
CA VAL A 128 -7.23 2.79 -7.27
C VAL A 128 -7.03 2.45 -5.81
N TYR A 129 -8.06 1.89 -5.18
CA TYR A 129 -7.99 1.42 -3.81
C TYR A 129 -7.85 -0.10 -3.78
N VAL A 130 -6.86 -0.63 -3.07
CA VAL A 130 -6.73 -2.09 -2.87
C VAL A 130 -6.89 -2.42 -1.40
N ALA A 131 -7.89 -3.26 -1.11
CA ALA A 131 -8.16 -3.81 0.20
C ALA A 131 -7.66 -5.26 0.29
N ARG A 132 -7.32 -5.70 1.51
CA ARG A 132 -6.93 -7.09 1.79
C ARG A 132 -7.55 -7.50 3.11
N ASN A 133 -7.92 -8.77 3.24
CA ASN A 133 -8.47 -9.30 4.48
C ASN A 133 -7.57 -8.99 5.68
N ALA A 134 -8.19 -8.61 6.79
CA ALA A 134 -7.48 -8.09 7.96
C ALA A 134 -6.49 -9.08 8.57
N LYS A 135 -6.79 -10.39 8.54
CA LYS A 135 -5.95 -11.41 9.17
C LYS A 135 -4.60 -11.55 8.45
N ASP A 136 -4.60 -11.68 7.12
CA ASP A 136 -3.35 -11.69 6.34
C ASP A 136 -2.66 -10.33 6.36
N ASN A 137 -3.44 -9.24 6.36
CA ASN A 137 -2.89 -7.89 6.44
C ASN A 137 -2.09 -7.70 7.74
N MET A 138 -2.68 -8.05 8.89
CA MET A 138 -2.04 -7.99 10.21
C MET A 138 -0.73 -8.81 10.27
N VAL A 139 -0.74 -10.07 9.80
CA VAL A 139 0.50 -10.88 9.74
C VAL A 139 1.54 -10.22 8.84
N SER A 140 1.13 -9.72 7.68
CA SER A 140 2.04 -9.06 6.77
C SER A 140 2.61 -7.77 7.33
N TYR A 141 1.85 -7.06 8.17
CA TYR A 141 2.26 -5.82 8.81
C TYR A 141 3.24 -6.11 9.95
N PHE A 142 2.98 -7.12 10.79
CA PHE A 142 3.92 -7.54 11.83
C PHE A 142 5.33 -7.83 11.28
N HIS A 143 5.41 -8.60 10.19
CA HIS A 143 6.69 -8.89 9.56
C HIS A 143 7.35 -7.66 8.90
N PHE A 144 6.53 -6.72 8.42
CA PHE A 144 7.02 -5.48 7.83
C PHE A 144 7.61 -4.55 8.89
N ASP A 145 6.97 -4.38 10.04
CA ASP A 145 7.48 -3.53 11.11
C ASP A 145 8.80 -4.07 11.66
N ARG A 146 8.92 -5.39 11.76
CA ARG A 146 10.18 -6.04 12.17
C ARG A 146 11.35 -5.70 11.24
N MET A 147 11.13 -5.59 9.93
CA MET A 147 12.20 -5.34 8.96
C MET A 147 12.36 -3.86 8.57
N ASN A 148 11.32 -3.03 8.71
CA ASN A 148 11.35 -1.63 8.30
C ASN A 148 11.66 -0.72 9.49
N LEU A 149 12.82 -0.08 9.48
CA LEU A 149 13.30 0.76 10.58
C LEU A 149 12.55 2.10 10.70
N ALA A 150 11.78 2.49 9.67
CA ALA A 150 10.87 3.63 9.72
C ALA A 150 9.54 3.32 10.43
N GLN A 151 9.34 2.10 10.93
CA GLN A 151 8.17 1.72 11.70
C GLN A 151 8.48 1.69 13.21
N PRO A 152 7.50 1.99 14.07
CA PRO A 152 7.61 1.76 15.50
C PRO A 152 8.04 0.33 15.83
N GLU A 153 8.55 0.11 17.04
CA GLU A 153 8.85 -1.26 17.47
C GLU A 153 7.58 -2.13 17.44
N PRO A 154 7.61 -3.29 16.76
CA PRO A 154 6.44 -4.17 16.66
C PRO A 154 6.13 -4.89 17.97
N GLY A 155 7.13 -5.10 18.83
CA GLY A 155 7.01 -6.01 19.97
C GLY A 155 6.87 -7.47 19.53
N ASP A 156 6.36 -8.31 20.43
CA ASP A 156 5.98 -9.68 20.09
C ASP A 156 4.63 -9.73 19.34
N TRP A 157 4.31 -10.91 18.80
CA TRP A 157 3.09 -11.13 18.03
C TRP A 157 1.80 -10.84 18.83
N SER A 158 1.75 -11.19 20.11
CA SER A 158 0.55 -11.01 20.93
C SER A 158 0.27 -9.53 21.18
N ASN A 159 1.31 -8.75 21.48
CA ASN A 159 1.22 -7.31 21.64
C ASN A 159 0.86 -6.61 20.33
N PHE A 160 1.46 -7.04 19.22
CA PHE A 160 1.11 -6.53 17.89
C PHE A 160 -0.36 -6.81 17.52
N PHE A 161 -0.83 -8.03 17.78
CA PHE A 161 -2.21 -8.45 17.53
C PHE A 161 -3.21 -7.56 18.26
N GLN A 162 -3.00 -7.28 19.56
CA GLN A 162 -3.89 -6.41 20.33
C GLN A 162 -3.85 -4.96 19.80
N ARG A 163 -2.65 -4.41 19.54
CA ARG A 163 -2.50 -3.07 18.96
C ARG A 163 -3.25 -2.93 17.62
N PHE A 164 -3.17 -3.94 16.76
CA PHE A 164 -3.89 -3.93 15.48
C PHE A 164 -5.41 -3.90 15.68
N MET A 165 -5.96 -4.75 16.56
CA MET A 165 -7.41 -4.74 16.83
C MET A 165 -7.88 -3.42 17.42
N GLU A 166 -7.06 -2.78 18.26
CA GLU A 166 -7.32 -1.47 18.85
C GLU A 166 -7.11 -0.30 17.88
N GLY A 167 -6.58 -0.55 16.67
CA GLY A 167 -6.26 0.49 15.70
C GLY A 167 -5.03 1.34 16.05
N LYS A 168 -4.19 0.89 16.99
CA LYS A 168 -2.94 1.54 17.41
C LYS A 168 -1.77 1.17 16.48
N MET A 169 -1.98 1.42 15.20
CA MET A 169 -1.06 1.18 14.09
C MET A 169 -0.78 2.48 13.36
N VAL A 170 0.36 2.62 12.68
CA VAL A 170 0.56 3.75 11.78
C VAL A 170 -0.56 3.73 10.72
N PHE A 171 -1.16 4.89 10.43
CA PHE A 171 -2.40 5.04 9.62
C PHE A 171 -3.68 4.52 10.29
N GLY A 172 -3.61 4.18 11.58
CA GLY A 172 -4.75 3.85 12.42
C GLY A 172 -5.40 2.49 12.16
N SER A 173 -6.71 2.46 12.42
CA SER A 173 -7.56 1.27 12.35
C SER A 173 -7.72 0.76 10.92
N TRP A 174 -7.39 -0.52 10.70
CA TRP A 174 -7.68 -1.19 9.43
C TRP A 174 -9.18 -1.13 9.11
N TYR A 175 -10.03 -1.29 10.12
CA TYR A 175 -11.49 -1.28 9.96
C TYR A 175 -11.97 0.05 9.42
N ASP A 176 -11.59 1.15 10.06
CA ASP A 176 -12.03 2.48 9.67
C ASP A 176 -11.50 2.81 8.28
N HIS A 177 -10.23 2.49 8.02
CA HIS A 177 -9.61 2.72 6.73
C HIS A 177 -10.33 2.03 5.57
N VAL A 178 -10.62 0.72 5.67
CA VAL A 178 -11.30 0.00 4.57
C VAL A 178 -12.75 0.42 4.38
N ASN A 179 -13.47 0.72 5.48
CA ASN A 179 -14.86 1.16 5.44
C ASN A 179 -14.98 2.59 4.89
N ASP A 180 -14.13 3.51 5.31
CA ASP A 180 -14.20 4.90 4.87
C ASP A 180 -13.88 5.04 3.39
N TRP A 181 -12.89 4.29 2.88
CA TRP A 181 -12.61 4.24 1.45
C TRP A 181 -13.74 3.56 0.66
N TRP A 182 -14.39 2.54 1.23
CA TRP A 182 -15.54 1.87 0.60
C TRP A 182 -16.75 2.81 0.51
N LYS A 183 -17.09 3.49 1.60
CA LYS A 183 -18.11 4.52 1.64
C LYS A 183 -17.78 5.70 0.70
N LYS A 184 -16.51 6.12 0.64
CA LYS A 184 -16.09 7.20 -0.25
C LYS A 184 -16.35 6.87 -1.72
N LYS A 185 -16.12 5.62 -2.14
CA LYS A 185 -16.42 5.14 -3.50
C LYS A 185 -17.89 5.35 -3.89
N GLU A 186 -18.84 5.26 -2.96
CA GLU A 186 -20.26 5.50 -3.26
C GLU A 186 -20.51 6.95 -3.69
N SER A 187 -19.81 7.90 -3.06
CA SER A 187 -19.92 9.34 -3.35
C SER A 187 -18.97 9.84 -4.44
N TYR A 188 -17.94 9.06 -4.78
CA TYR A 188 -16.87 9.47 -5.68
C TYR A 188 -16.59 8.34 -6.70
N PRO A 189 -17.24 8.38 -7.88
CA PRO A 189 -17.26 7.27 -8.84
C PRO A 189 -15.89 7.00 -9.51
N LYS A 190 -14.91 7.90 -9.33
CA LYS A 190 -13.53 7.71 -9.79
C LYS A 190 -12.65 6.96 -8.77
N ILE A 191 -13.24 6.19 -7.86
CA ILE A 191 -12.53 5.17 -7.07
C ILE A 191 -12.84 3.78 -7.63
N HIS A 192 -11.79 3.09 -8.09
CA HIS A 192 -11.82 1.67 -8.37
C HIS A 192 -11.35 0.88 -7.14
N TYR A 193 -12.27 0.19 -6.49
CA TYR A 193 -12.00 -0.58 -5.27
C TYR A 193 -11.81 -2.05 -5.61
N MET A 194 -10.62 -2.55 -5.35
CA MET A 194 -10.16 -3.91 -5.65
C MET A 194 -9.91 -4.68 -4.36
N PHE A 195 -9.96 -6.01 -4.44
CA PHE A 195 -9.57 -6.91 -3.37
C PHE A 195 -8.33 -7.69 -3.75
N TYR A 196 -7.33 -7.72 -2.85
CA TYR A 196 -6.11 -8.49 -3.01
C TYR A 196 -6.42 -9.97 -3.28
N GLU A 197 -7.47 -10.48 -2.64
CA GLU A 197 -7.94 -11.86 -2.81
C GLU A 197 -8.39 -12.14 -4.25
N ASP A 198 -9.10 -11.19 -4.86
CA ASP A 198 -9.56 -11.32 -6.26
C ASP A 198 -8.38 -11.25 -7.21
N MET A 199 -7.38 -10.40 -6.92
CA MET A 199 -6.14 -10.31 -7.70
C MET A 199 -5.34 -11.62 -7.66
N ILE A 200 -5.32 -12.31 -6.51
CA ILE A 200 -4.67 -13.62 -6.36
C ILE A 200 -5.44 -14.72 -7.09
N GLU A 201 -6.77 -14.70 -6.99
CA GLU A 201 -7.63 -15.69 -7.65
C GLU A 201 -7.54 -15.60 -9.18
N ASP A 202 -7.63 -14.39 -9.73
CA ASP A 202 -7.65 -14.17 -11.17
C ASP A 202 -7.05 -12.80 -11.51
N THR A 203 -5.71 -12.76 -11.60
CA THR A 203 -4.96 -11.54 -11.93
C THR A 203 -5.38 -10.95 -13.29
N GLY A 204 -5.68 -11.79 -14.28
CA GLY A 204 -6.05 -11.34 -15.63
C GLY A 204 -7.40 -10.61 -15.63
N ARG A 205 -8.40 -11.14 -14.91
CA ARG A 205 -9.70 -10.51 -14.73
C ARG A 205 -9.62 -9.18 -13.99
N GLU A 206 -8.82 -9.10 -12.93
CA GLU A 206 -8.68 -7.84 -12.20
C GLU A 206 -7.92 -6.78 -13.01
N ILE A 207 -6.96 -7.18 -13.85
CA ILE A 207 -6.33 -6.28 -14.83
C ILE A 207 -7.37 -5.77 -15.85
N ASP A 208 -8.28 -6.62 -16.34
CA ASP A 208 -9.33 -6.18 -17.28
C ASP A 208 -10.27 -5.14 -16.69
N LYS A 209 -10.71 -5.36 -15.45
CA LYS A 209 -11.54 -4.41 -14.71
C LYS A 209 -10.82 -3.08 -14.53
N LEU A 210 -9.52 -3.15 -14.18
CA LEU A 210 -8.69 -1.97 -14.02
C LEU A 210 -8.51 -1.21 -15.35
N CYS A 211 -8.22 -1.90 -16.45
CA CYS A 211 -8.13 -1.29 -17.79
C CYS A 211 -9.45 -0.62 -18.18
N SER A 212 -10.58 -1.27 -17.95
CA SER A 212 -11.91 -0.72 -18.22
C SER A 212 -12.16 0.57 -17.43
N PHE A 213 -11.80 0.59 -16.15
CA PHE A 213 -11.89 1.78 -15.31
C PHE A 213 -10.98 2.93 -15.78
N LEU A 214 -9.76 2.59 -16.21
CA LEU A 214 -8.77 3.57 -16.69
C LEU A 214 -9.01 4.02 -18.14
N GLY A 215 -9.92 3.39 -18.87
CA GLY A 215 -10.11 3.62 -20.31
C GLY A 215 -8.92 3.16 -21.15
N LEU A 216 -8.20 2.12 -20.71
CA LEU A 216 -7.08 1.54 -21.41
C LEU A 216 -7.53 0.33 -22.25
N SER A 217 -6.87 0.12 -23.38
CA SER A 217 -7.10 -1.04 -24.27
C SER A 217 -5.75 -1.62 -24.72
N PRO A 218 -4.98 -2.23 -23.80
CA PRO A 218 -3.71 -2.85 -24.15
C PRO A 218 -3.92 -4.00 -25.14
N SER A 219 -2.90 -4.26 -25.98
CA SER A 219 -2.92 -5.43 -26.85
C SER A 219 -2.94 -6.73 -26.04
N ALA A 220 -3.37 -7.84 -26.65
CA ALA A 220 -3.32 -9.15 -25.99
C ALA A 220 -1.89 -9.51 -25.56
N GLU A 221 -0.88 -9.13 -26.36
CA GLU A 221 0.52 -9.33 -26.04
C GLU A 221 0.97 -8.51 -24.83
N ASP A 222 0.63 -7.21 -24.78
CA ASP A 222 0.97 -6.35 -23.65
C ASP A 222 0.29 -6.82 -22.37
N LYS A 223 -0.98 -7.26 -22.46
CA LYS A 223 -1.70 -7.82 -21.33
C LYS A 223 -1.07 -9.13 -20.83
N MET A 224 -0.61 -10.00 -21.72
CA MET A 224 0.14 -11.21 -21.35
C MET A 224 1.46 -10.85 -20.65
N LYS A 225 2.20 -9.87 -21.17
CA LYS A 225 3.45 -9.37 -20.55
C LYS A 225 3.19 -8.81 -19.15
N VAL A 226 2.16 -7.96 -18.98
CA VAL A 226 1.78 -7.41 -17.68
C VAL A 226 1.42 -8.55 -16.73
N THR A 227 0.50 -9.43 -17.12
CA THR A 227 0.02 -10.55 -16.28
C THR A 227 1.15 -11.47 -15.85
N GLY A 228 2.10 -11.77 -16.75
CA GLY A 228 3.28 -12.57 -16.45
C GLY A 228 4.27 -11.84 -15.55
N GLY A 229 4.58 -10.57 -15.83
CA GLY A 229 5.53 -9.77 -15.07
C GLY A 229 5.11 -9.53 -13.61
N VAL A 230 3.81 -9.35 -13.38
CA VAL A 230 3.27 -9.04 -12.05
C VAL A 230 3.07 -10.27 -11.16
N GLN A 231 3.45 -11.47 -11.63
CA GLN A 231 3.41 -12.67 -10.79
C GLN A 231 4.37 -12.53 -9.61
N PHE A 232 3.97 -13.03 -8.44
CA PHE A 232 4.72 -12.84 -7.19
C PHE A 232 6.18 -13.29 -7.31
N ASP A 233 6.44 -14.47 -7.88
CA ASP A 233 7.80 -15.00 -8.01
C ASP A 233 8.68 -14.19 -8.98
N ASN A 234 8.08 -13.52 -9.96
CA ASN A 234 8.79 -12.63 -10.87
C ASN A 234 9.13 -11.31 -10.17
N MET A 235 8.14 -10.67 -9.55
CA MET A 235 8.35 -9.45 -8.76
C MET A 235 9.31 -9.64 -7.59
N LYS A 236 9.36 -10.85 -7.00
CA LYS A 236 10.29 -11.19 -5.91
C LYS A 236 11.76 -11.19 -6.36
N LYS A 237 12.02 -11.58 -7.61
CA LYS A 237 13.35 -11.61 -8.22
C LYS A 237 13.75 -10.26 -8.82
N ASP A 238 12.77 -9.44 -9.20
CA ASP A 238 12.97 -8.11 -9.76
C ASP A 238 13.45 -7.13 -8.68
N THR A 239 14.73 -6.73 -8.74
CA THR A 239 15.33 -5.76 -7.82
C THR A 239 14.71 -4.37 -7.92
N MET A 240 14.05 -4.05 -9.05
CA MET A 240 13.31 -2.81 -9.23
C MET A 240 11.90 -2.86 -8.65
N ALA A 241 11.42 -4.00 -8.16
CA ALA A 241 10.09 -4.16 -7.56
C ALA A 241 10.11 -4.70 -6.11
N ASN A 242 11.13 -5.47 -5.73
CA ASN A 242 11.18 -6.19 -4.45
C ASN A 242 11.71 -5.38 -3.25
N TYR A 243 12.05 -4.10 -3.45
CA TYR A 243 12.62 -3.18 -2.46
C TYR A 243 14.04 -3.50 -1.97
N SER A 244 14.76 -4.49 -2.52
CA SER A 244 16.07 -4.93 -2.01
C SER A 244 17.16 -3.85 -1.99
N THR A 245 16.97 -2.77 -2.73
CA THR A 245 17.85 -1.59 -2.79
C THR A 245 17.52 -0.53 -1.74
N ASN A 246 16.45 -0.69 -0.95
CA ASN A 246 16.02 0.28 0.04
C ASN A 246 16.81 0.12 1.36
N PRO A 247 17.57 1.13 1.80
CA PRO A 247 18.46 1.02 2.97
C PRO A 247 17.73 1.05 4.32
N VAL A 248 16.46 1.45 4.36
CA VAL A 248 15.65 1.51 5.60
C VAL A 248 15.15 0.12 6.02
N MET A 249 15.25 -0.86 5.12
CA MET A 249 14.69 -2.19 5.28
C MET A 249 15.79 -3.24 5.50
N ASP A 250 15.71 -3.99 6.62
CA ASP A 250 16.59 -5.12 6.90
C ASP A 250 15.98 -6.44 6.41
N PHE A 251 16.36 -6.82 5.20
CA PHE A 251 15.90 -8.06 4.55
C PHE A 251 16.37 -9.34 5.23
N LYS A 252 17.34 -9.28 6.17
CA LYS A 252 17.76 -10.45 6.96
C LYS A 252 16.71 -10.82 8.01
N ILE A 253 15.92 -9.84 8.48
CA ILE A 253 14.83 -10.06 9.44
C ILE A 253 13.58 -10.62 8.73
N SER A 254 13.18 -9.98 7.63
CA SER A 254 12.07 -10.45 6.80
C SER A 254 12.18 -9.88 5.38
N PRO A 255 11.98 -10.68 4.33
CA PRO A 255 11.92 -10.15 2.98
C PRO A 255 10.62 -9.35 2.76
N PHE A 256 10.69 -8.23 2.03
CA PHE A 256 9.51 -7.44 1.65
C PHE A 256 8.51 -8.28 0.84
N MET A 257 9.01 -8.98 -0.19
CA MET A 257 8.25 -9.99 -0.95
C MET A 257 8.19 -11.30 -0.16
N ARG A 258 7.37 -11.34 0.89
CA ARG A 258 7.35 -12.41 1.91
C ARG A 258 6.74 -13.73 1.44
N LYS A 259 5.42 -13.74 1.19
CA LYS A 259 4.65 -14.95 0.85
C LYS A 259 3.67 -14.78 -0.32
N GLY A 260 3.12 -13.58 -0.55
CA GLY A 260 2.29 -13.30 -1.73
C GLY A 260 1.05 -14.18 -1.88
N LYS A 261 0.40 -14.58 -0.79
CA LYS A 261 -0.74 -15.51 -0.81
C LYS A 261 -1.86 -15.07 0.14
N VAL A 262 -3.04 -15.66 -0.03
CA VAL A 262 -4.18 -15.54 0.89
C VAL A 262 -4.21 -16.76 1.81
N GLY A 263 -4.50 -16.55 3.10
CA GLY A 263 -4.65 -17.60 4.11
C GLY A 263 -3.39 -17.93 4.89
N ASP A 264 -2.30 -17.15 4.75
CA ASP A 264 -1.08 -17.39 5.53
C ASP A 264 -1.28 -17.10 7.02
N TRP A 265 -2.26 -16.26 7.37
CA TRP A 265 -2.61 -15.92 8.74
C TRP A 265 -2.82 -17.14 9.66
N LYS A 266 -3.27 -18.28 9.10
CA LYS A 266 -3.46 -19.53 9.85
C LYS A 266 -2.18 -20.10 10.44
N ASN A 267 -1.01 -19.71 9.93
CA ASN A 267 0.29 -20.14 10.45
C ASN A 267 0.75 -19.29 11.66
N HIS A 268 0.00 -18.25 12.02
CA HIS A 268 0.40 -17.26 13.01
C HIS A 268 -0.65 -17.09 14.12
N PHE A 269 -1.93 -17.08 13.75
CA PHE A 269 -3.02 -16.94 14.71
C PHE A 269 -3.18 -18.24 15.52
N THR A 270 -3.27 -18.11 16.83
CA THR A 270 -3.84 -19.19 17.65
C THR A 270 -5.35 -19.29 17.41
N VAL A 271 -5.96 -20.41 17.79
CA VAL A 271 -7.43 -20.57 17.73
C VAL A 271 -8.12 -19.47 18.53
N ALA A 272 -7.67 -19.24 19.77
CA ALA A 272 -8.22 -18.19 20.63
C ALA A 272 -8.09 -16.78 20.04
N GLN A 273 -6.95 -16.46 19.41
CA GLN A 273 -6.78 -15.18 18.70
C GLN A 273 -7.73 -15.08 17.50
N SER A 274 -7.93 -16.17 16.75
CA SER A 274 -8.87 -16.16 15.63
C SER A 274 -10.30 -15.92 16.09
N GLU A 275 -10.75 -16.59 17.15
CA GLU A 275 -12.09 -16.44 17.72
C GLU A 275 -12.30 -15.02 18.25
N GLN A 276 -11.35 -14.50 19.03
CA GLN A 276 -11.37 -13.12 19.54
C GLN A 276 -11.46 -12.11 18.38
N PHE A 277 -10.64 -12.31 17.34
CA PHE A 277 -10.64 -11.44 16.17
C PHE A 277 -11.98 -11.50 15.42
N ASP A 278 -12.55 -12.69 15.24
CA ASP A 278 -13.82 -12.84 14.50
C ASP A 278 -14.99 -12.17 15.23
N GLU A 279 -14.99 -12.15 16.55
CA GLU A 279 -15.97 -11.40 17.34
C GLU A 279 -15.80 -9.87 17.22
N ASP A 280 -14.57 -9.37 17.29
CA ASP A 280 -14.27 -7.95 17.09
C ASP A 280 -14.61 -7.50 15.67
N TYR A 281 -14.24 -8.31 14.67
CA TYR A 281 -14.49 -8.07 13.26
C TYR A 281 -16.00 -7.94 12.97
N LYS A 282 -16.83 -8.85 13.50
CA LYS A 282 -18.30 -8.77 13.35
C LYS A 282 -18.90 -7.48 13.91
N LYS A 283 -18.32 -6.93 14.99
CA LYS A 283 -18.80 -5.70 15.62
C LYS A 283 -18.42 -4.47 14.79
N LYS A 284 -17.26 -4.48 14.13
CA LYS A 284 -16.71 -3.33 13.40
C LYS A 284 -17.05 -3.32 11.91
N MET A 285 -17.18 -4.49 11.28
CA MET A 285 -17.53 -4.64 9.87
C MET A 285 -19.03 -4.90 9.71
N LYS A 286 -19.81 -3.82 9.77
CA LYS A 286 -21.29 -3.90 9.72
C LYS A 286 -21.87 -3.80 8.31
N ASP A 287 -21.11 -3.25 7.36
CA ASP A 287 -21.55 -3.13 5.97
C ASP A 287 -21.46 -4.51 5.28
N ALA A 288 -22.61 -5.10 5.00
CA ALA A 288 -22.70 -6.41 4.35
C ALA A 288 -22.24 -6.40 2.88
N THR A 289 -22.09 -5.23 2.26
CA THR A 289 -21.62 -5.08 0.87
C THR A 289 -20.10 -5.14 0.75
N LEU A 290 -19.37 -4.91 1.84
CA LEU A 290 -17.91 -5.00 1.90
C LEU A 290 -17.48 -6.36 2.46
N GLN A 291 -17.19 -7.30 1.57
CA GLN A 291 -16.89 -8.68 1.95
C GLN A 291 -15.45 -9.07 1.63
N PHE A 292 -14.75 -9.60 2.63
CA PHE A 292 -13.37 -10.07 2.51
C PHE A 292 -13.29 -11.59 2.58
N ARG A 293 -12.38 -12.17 1.79
CA ARG A 293 -12.12 -13.62 1.81
C ARG A 293 -10.83 -13.90 2.57
N THR A 294 -10.84 -14.90 3.45
CA THR A 294 -9.64 -15.33 4.22
C THR A 294 -8.99 -16.59 3.63
N LYS A 295 -9.48 -17.02 2.47
CA LYS A 295 -9.01 -18.11 1.62
C LYS A 295 -9.41 -17.80 0.17
N VAL A 296 -8.58 -18.22 -0.77
CA VAL A 296 -8.87 -18.25 -2.22
C VAL A 296 -8.88 -19.70 -2.64
#